data_AF-A0A2G8S4L1-F1
#
_entry.id   AF-A0A2G8S4L1-F1
#
_cell.length_a   1.000
_cell.length_b   1.000
_cell.length_c   1.000
_cell.angle_alpha   90.00
_cell.angle_beta   90.00
_cell.angle_gamma   90.00
#
_symmetry.space_group_name_H-M   'P 1'
#
loop_
_entity.id
_entity.type
_entity.pdbx_description
1 polymer ?
#
loop_
_entity_poly.entity_id
_entity_poly.type
_entity_poly.pdbx_seq_one_letter_code
_entity_poly.pdbx_strand_id
1 'polypeptide(L)'
;MFSRPNFETLVASSWAQSPSGASSSWPSDGNWEDIMHSPAVRTFLGPDRKTLYSVQRNGEVHLVFSLFVDWFNPFGNKKAGKSHSIGAIYLACLNLPPDIRYRPENIYLAGIIPGPKEPSLQELNHHLRPLVDELIQLWYHGVYLSRTASYPFGRLVRAAIIPLVCDLPAMRKTAGFAGHSSAHFCSFCRLKKRDMNNTDREAWPAPLTWDDHLTRARQWRDAEPARRNEIFENWGVRWSELLRLPYWDPTRFAVIDTMHNLFLGELKHHCVEVWGIDVKDKSGGGKKIRPHTPDQQKRYLDDALAYLMNRDSKKLSKIRKGYITSIAQLNGITPTPSDSLTKASYVKALIDWVRTSSSLCNL
;
A
#
# COMPACT_ATOMS: atom_id res chain seq x y z
N MET A 1 27.19 -6.91 5.65
CA MET A 1 27.08 -5.49 5.22
C MET A 1 28.42 -4.77 5.35
N PHE A 2 28.92 -4.50 6.56
CA PHE A 2 30.18 -3.78 6.83
C PHE A 2 31.49 -4.48 6.44
N SER A 3 31.43 -5.74 5.97
CA SER A 3 32.57 -6.45 5.37
C SER A 3 32.83 -6.06 3.91
N ARG A 4 31.89 -5.37 3.26
CA ARG A 4 32.00 -4.97 1.85
C ARG A 4 32.80 -3.69 1.71
N PRO A 5 33.82 -3.63 0.83
CA PRO A 5 34.50 -2.39 0.50
C PRO A 5 33.52 -1.31 0.03
N ASN A 6 33.81 -0.04 0.32
CA ASN A 6 33.03 1.15 -0.07
C ASN A 6 31.61 1.26 0.52
N PHE A 7 31.11 0.23 1.21
CA PHE A 7 29.77 0.25 1.79
C PHE A 7 29.58 1.40 2.78
N GLU A 8 30.58 1.60 3.64
CA GLU A 8 30.56 2.65 4.66
C GLU A 8 30.60 4.05 4.05
N THR A 9 31.30 4.22 2.93
CA THR A 9 31.34 5.48 2.17
C THR A 9 29.95 5.83 1.64
N LEU A 10 29.24 4.84 1.10
CA LEU A 10 27.87 5.03 0.60
C LEU A 10 26.92 5.45 1.72
N VAL A 11 26.97 4.74 2.86
CA VAL A 11 26.14 5.06 4.03
C VAL A 11 26.45 6.45 4.57
N ALA A 12 27.73 6.82 4.71
CA ALA A 12 28.11 8.14 5.19
C ALA A 12 27.63 9.25 4.27
N SER A 13 27.69 9.03 2.95
CA SER A 13 27.26 10.02 1.95
C SER A 13 25.78 10.41 2.07
N SER A 14 24.93 9.49 2.52
CA SER A 14 23.49 9.77 2.72
C SER A 14 23.24 10.91 3.70
N TRP A 15 24.10 11.10 4.70
CA TRP A 15 23.97 12.16 5.69
C TRP A 15 24.53 13.49 5.19
N ALA A 16 25.52 13.45 4.30
CA ALA A 16 26.17 14.62 3.71
C ALA A 16 25.35 15.27 2.58
N GLN A 17 24.45 14.53 1.94
CA GLN A 17 23.57 15.05 0.91
C GLN A 17 22.52 15.99 1.53
N SER A 18 22.74 17.31 1.42
CA SER A 18 21.68 18.30 1.63
C SER A 18 20.79 18.37 0.39
N PRO A 19 19.49 18.69 0.53
CA PRO A 19 18.67 19.04 -0.64
C PRO A 19 19.39 20.12 -1.44
N SER A 20 19.48 19.96 -2.76
CA SER A 20 20.12 20.95 -3.63
C SER A 20 19.50 22.34 -3.38
N GLY A 21 20.29 23.28 -2.85
CA GLY A 21 19.86 24.67 -2.60
C GLY A 21 19.50 25.04 -1.15
N ALA A 22 19.69 24.17 -0.16
CA ALA A 22 19.37 24.49 1.24
C ALA A 22 20.44 25.40 1.90
N SER A 23 20.17 26.72 1.96
CA SER A 23 20.72 27.59 3.00
C SER A 23 20.10 27.21 4.36
N SER A 24 20.63 27.73 5.46
CA SER A 24 20.25 27.45 6.85
C SER A 24 18.78 27.71 7.23
N SER A 25 17.95 28.13 6.28
CA SER A 25 16.50 28.20 6.36
C SER A 25 15.88 27.13 5.47
N TRP A 26 15.04 26.27 6.07
CA TRP A 26 14.20 25.27 5.42
C TRP A 26 13.74 25.71 4.01
N PRO A 27 14.15 25.04 2.93
CA PRO A 27 13.66 25.38 1.61
C PRO A 27 12.20 24.90 1.53
N SER A 28 11.27 25.83 1.49
CA SER A 28 9.86 25.59 1.13
C SER A 28 9.73 24.96 -0.27
N ASP A 29 10.79 25.04 -1.09
CA ASP A 29 10.78 24.75 -2.53
C ASP A 29 11.84 23.72 -2.97
N GLY A 30 12.42 22.94 -2.05
CA GLY A 30 13.49 21.99 -2.39
C GLY A 30 12.97 20.70 -3.05
N ASN A 31 13.52 20.31 -4.21
CA ASN A 31 13.29 19.00 -4.82
C ASN A 31 13.74 17.88 -3.88
N TRP A 32 12.81 17.04 -3.41
CA TRP A 32 13.13 15.85 -2.62
C TRP A 32 13.25 14.64 -3.52
N GLU A 33 14.47 14.22 -3.80
CA GLU A 33 14.74 13.05 -4.65
C GLU A 33 14.84 11.73 -3.88
N ASP A 34 15.06 11.79 -2.56
CA ASP A 34 15.24 10.62 -1.70
C ASP A 34 14.58 10.79 -0.33
N ILE A 35 14.16 9.68 0.28
CA ILE A 35 13.57 9.66 1.62
C ILE A 35 14.50 10.22 2.70
N MET A 36 15.81 10.09 2.52
CA MET A 36 16.80 10.67 3.42
C MET A 36 16.73 12.20 3.42
N HIS A 37 16.19 12.86 2.39
CA HIS A 37 15.96 14.32 2.37
C HIS A 37 14.73 14.75 3.19
N SER A 38 13.85 13.81 3.55
CA SER A 38 12.61 14.15 4.22
C SER A 38 12.85 14.85 5.57
N PRO A 39 12.04 15.85 5.94
CA PRO A 39 12.12 16.49 7.25
C PRO A 39 12.03 15.47 8.39
N ALA A 40 11.20 14.43 8.23
CA ALA A 40 11.05 13.37 9.23
C ALA A 40 12.36 12.65 9.56
N VAL A 41 13.26 12.45 8.58
CA VAL A 41 14.58 11.85 8.78
C VAL A 41 15.61 12.90 9.21
N ARG A 42 15.59 14.09 8.62
CA ARG A 42 16.59 15.15 8.85
C ARG A 42 16.47 15.83 10.22
N THR A 43 15.26 15.96 10.76
CA THR A 43 15.02 16.48 12.12
C THR A 43 14.97 15.38 13.17
N PHE A 44 15.22 14.13 12.79
CA PHE A 44 15.11 13.01 13.71
C PHE A 44 16.16 13.14 14.81
N LEU A 45 15.73 13.14 16.08
CA LEU A 45 16.61 13.27 17.23
C LEU A 45 17.11 11.90 17.67
N GLY A 46 18.35 11.84 18.13
CA GLY A 46 18.96 10.63 18.68
C GLY A 46 18.45 10.26 20.08
N PRO A 47 19.04 9.23 20.70
CA PRO A 47 18.61 8.72 22.00
C PRO A 47 18.61 9.75 23.14
N ASP A 48 19.46 10.78 23.03
CA ASP A 48 19.56 11.88 24.01
C ASP A 48 18.44 12.93 23.88
N ARG A 49 17.60 12.82 22.83
CA ARG A 49 16.53 13.77 22.48
C ARG A 49 17.01 15.22 22.30
N LYS A 50 18.29 15.42 22.02
CA LYS A 50 18.93 16.74 21.87
C LYS A 50 19.73 16.84 20.59
N THR A 51 20.51 15.82 20.29
CA THR A 51 21.36 15.77 19.10
C THR A 51 20.59 15.18 17.94
N LEU A 52 20.74 15.73 16.73
CA LEU A 52 20.19 15.11 15.53
C LEU A 52 20.83 13.75 15.29
N TYR A 53 20.02 12.76 14.91
CA TYR A 53 20.47 11.41 14.60
C TYR A 53 21.40 11.38 13.38
N SER A 54 21.34 12.39 12.52
CA SER A 54 22.27 12.57 11.39
C SER A 54 23.70 12.90 11.82
N VAL A 55 23.91 13.42 13.04
CA VAL A 55 25.24 13.78 13.54
C VAL A 55 26.00 12.51 13.91
N GLN A 56 26.96 12.16 13.05
CA GLN A 56 27.85 11.03 13.24
C GLN A 56 29.04 11.41 14.13
N ARG A 57 29.11 10.87 15.34
CA ARG A 57 30.29 11.06 16.21
C ARG A 57 31.48 10.29 15.65
N ASN A 58 32.70 10.72 15.98
CA ASN A 58 33.91 10.03 15.53
C ASN A 58 33.87 8.56 15.96
N GLY A 59 34.00 7.64 14.99
CA GLY A 59 33.92 6.21 15.25
C GLY A 59 32.51 5.65 15.46
N GLU A 60 31.45 6.43 15.18
CA GLU A 60 30.05 5.96 15.17
C GLU A 60 29.45 6.05 13.76
N VAL A 61 28.55 5.13 13.42
CA VAL A 61 27.71 5.18 12.22
C VAL A 61 26.26 4.92 12.58
N HIS A 62 25.36 5.81 12.15
CA HIS A 62 23.92 5.69 12.40
C HIS A 62 23.19 5.30 11.13
N LEU A 63 22.46 4.19 11.21
CA LEU A 63 21.69 3.62 10.12
C LEU A 63 20.20 3.89 10.31
N VAL A 64 19.51 4.16 9.22
CA VAL A 64 18.06 4.22 9.15
C VAL A 64 17.59 3.05 8.30
N PHE A 65 16.67 2.27 8.83
CA PHE A 65 16.02 1.18 8.12
C PHE A 65 14.55 1.50 7.86
N SER A 66 14.05 1.03 6.72
CA SER A 66 12.62 0.87 6.47
C SER A 66 12.22 -0.56 6.80
N LEU A 67 11.10 -0.71 7.49
CA LEU A 67 10.50 -2.00 7.84
C LEU A 67 9.40 -2.35 6.85
N PHE A 68 9.44 -3.58 6.35
CA PHE A 68 8.40 -4.16 5.52
C PHE A 68 7.88 -5.42 6.19
N VAL A 69 6.57 -5.58 6.20
CA VAL A 69 5.89 -6.80 6.62
C VAL A 69 4.85 -7.12 5.57
N ASP A 70 4.98 -8.27 4.93
CA ASP A 70 4.11 -8.68 3.83
C ASP A 70 3.74 -10.16 3.93
N TRP A 71 2.61 -10.52 3.32
CA TRP A 71 2.07 -11.86 3.28
C TRP A 71 1.86 -12.31 1.84
N PHE A 72 2.41 -13.47 1.51
CA PHE A 72 2.32 -14.00 0.16
C PHE A 72 2.09 -15.51 0.17
N ASN A 73 1.55 -16.01 -0.95
CA ASN A 73 1.39 -17.44 -1.14
C ASN A 73 2.66 -18.04 -1.77
N PRO A 74 3.43 -18.87 -1.04
CA PRO A 74 4.68 -19.44 -1.55
C PRO A 74 4.47 -20.40 -2.72
N PHE A 75 3.26 -20.95 -2.88
CA PHE A 75 2.92 -21.88 -3.96
C PHE A 75 2.26 -21.19 -5.17
N GLY A 76 2.15 -19.85 -5.13
CA GLY A 76 1.52 -19.03 -6.16
C GLY A 76 0.00 -19.06 -6.14
N ASN A 77 -0.62 -18.08 -6.80
CA ASN A 77 -2.07 -17.93 -6.89
C ASN A 77 -2.68 -18.92 -7.91
N LYS A 78 -2.84 -20.19 -7.53
CA LYS A 78 -3.61 -21.17 -8.32
C LYS A 78 -5.10 -21.02 -8.02
N LYS A 79 -5.93 -20.84 -9.06
CA LYS A 79 -7.40 -20.65 -8.99
C LYS A 79 -8.20 -21.78 -8.30
N ALA A 80 -7.56 -22.90 -7.94
CA ALA A 80 -8.21 -24.08 -7.38
C ALA A 80 -7.49 -24.70 -6.16
N GLY A 81 -6.58 -23.96 -5.49
CA GLY A 81 -5.79 -24.48 -4.37
C GLY A 81 -6.17 -23.90 -3.01
N LYS A 82 -5.93 -24.66 -1.93
CA LYS A 82 -5.92 -24.15 -0.54
C LYS A 82 -5.03 -22.92 -0.47
N SER A 83 -5.56 -21.80 0.02
CA SER A 83 -4.76 -20.59 0.28
C SER A 83 -3.73 -20.90 1.37
N HIS A 84 -2.45 -20.82 1.03
CA HIS A 84 -1.36 -20.86 2.01
C HIS A 84 -0.73 -19.48 2.03
N SER A 85 -0.67 -18.84 3.20
CA SER A 85 -0.05 -17.53 3.39
C SER A 85 1.16 -17.69 4.31
N ILE A 86 2.31 -17.18 3.88
CA ILE A 86 3.52 -17.04 4.69
C ILE A 86 3.78 -15.54 4.84
N GLY A 87 4.16 -15.11 6.04
CA GLY A 87 4.58 -13.74 6.28
C GLY A 87 6.10 -13.60 6.21
N ALA A 88 6.59 -12.44 5.81
CA ALA A 88 8.00 -12.11 5.88
C ALA A 88 8.22 -10.70 6.40
N ILE A 89 9.29 -10.55 7.18
CA ILE A 89 9.70 -9.29 7.79
C ILE A 89 11.05 -8.90 7.15
N TYR A 90 11.08 -7.78 6.44
CA TYR A 90 12.27 -7.30 5.75
C TYR A 90 12.68 -5.93 6.28
N LEU A 91 13.99 -5.66 6.23
CA LEU A 91 14.56 -4.35 6.45
C LEU A 91 15.34 -3.90 5.21
N ALA A 92 15.17 -2.64 4.82
CA ALA A 92 16.00 -2.00 3.79
C ALA A 92 16.76 -0.83 4.40
N CYS A 93 18.08 -0.77 4.20
CA CYS A 93 18.91 0.33 4.73
C CYS A 93 18.74 1.59 3.86
N LEU A 94 18.07 2.61 4.40
CA LEU A 94 17.77 3.84 3.67
C LEU A 94 19.02 4.69 3.38
N ASN A 95 20.10 4.50 4.14
CA ASN A 95 21.38 5.15 3.88
C ASN A 95 22.04 4.70 2.57
N LEU A 96 21.57 3.61 1.96
CA LEU A 96 22.04 3.22 0.64
C LEU A 96 21.39 4.06 -0.46
N PRO A 97 22.14 4.40 -1.53
CA PRO A 97 21.59 5.03 -2.71
C PRO A 97 20.39 4.27 -3.30
N PRO A 98 19.36 4.98 -3.84
CA PRO A 98 18.14 4.35 -4.36
C PRO A 98 18.37 3.23 -5.38
N ASP A 99 19.38 3.35 -6.24
CA ASP A 99 19.71 2.42 -7.31
C ASP A 99 20.26 1.06 -6.82
N ILE A 100 20.72 1.00 -5.57
CA ILE A 100 21.19 -0.23 -4.93
C ILE A 100 20.36 -0.66 -3.73
N ARG A 101 19.67 0.27 -3.06
CA ARG A 101 18.97 0.06 -1.78
C ARG A 101 18.07 -1.17 -1.76
N TYR A 102 17.30 -1.37 -2.82
CA TYR A 102 16.30 -2.45 -2.92
C TYR A 102 16.77 -3.68 -3.70
N ARG A 103 18.06 -3.76 -4.02
CA ARG A 103 18.60 -4.99 -4.63
C ARG A 103 18.55 -6.14 -3.62
N PRO A 104 18.28 -7.39 -4.04
CA PRO A 104 18.13 -8.53 -3.13
C PRO A 104 19.27 -8.70 -2.12
N GLU A 105 20.51 -8.43 -2.51
CA GLU A 105 21.70 -8.51 -1.66
C GLU A 105 21.78 -7.42 -0.56
N ASN A 106 20.96 -6.38 -0.65
CA ASN A 106 20.88 -5.26 0.30
C ASN A 106 19.59 -5.29 1.14
N ILE A 107 18.68 -6.22 0.87
CA ILE A 107 17.50 -6.47 1.70
C ILE A 107 17.86 -7.46 2.80
N TYR A 108 17.57 -7.09 4.04
CA TYR A 108 17.76 -7.96 5.19
C TYR A 108 16.45 -8.66 5.54
N LEU A 109 16.43 -9.99 5.42
CA LEU A 109 15.31 -10.81 5.90
C LEU A 109 15.45 -10.98 7.42
N ALA A 110 14.66 -10.24 8.18
CA ALA A 110 14.67 -10.28 9.64
C ALA A 110 13.87 -11.45 10.22
N GLY A 111 12.89 -11.97 9.49
CA GLY A 111 12.10 -13.11 9.94
C GLY A 111 11.13 -13.65 8.90
N ILE A 112 10.79 -14.94 9.05
CA ILE A 112 9.73 -15.61 8.31
C ILE A 112 8.66 -16.04 9.30
N ILE A 113 7.41 -15.68 9.03
CA ILE A 113 6.25 -16.08 9.81
C ILE A 113 5.62 -17.29 9.12
N PRO A 114 5.60 -18.47 9.76
CA PRO A 114 5.09 -19.69 9.14
C PRO A 114 3.59 -19.58 8.84
N GLY A 115 3.18 -20.22 7.75
CA GLY A 115 1.78 -20.37 7.38
C GLY A 115 1.06 -21.48 8.16
N PRO A 116 -0.17 -21.86 7.76
CA PRO A 116 -0.79 -21.61 6.46
C PRO A 116 -1.65 -20.35 6.39
N LYS A 117 -1.86 -19.64 7.51
CA LYS A 117 -2.69 -18.45 7.59
C LYS A 117 -1.86 -17.29 8.13
N GLU A 118 -2.29 -16.08 7.80
CA GLU A 118 -1.74 -14.89 8.45
C GLU A 118 -1.94 -15.00 9.96
N PRO A 119 -0.93 -14.63 10.78
CA PRO A 119 -1.09 -14.62 12.22
C PRO A 119 -2.20 -13.65 12.60
N SER A 120 -2.86 -13.96 13.70
CA SER A 120 -3.64 -12.96 14.42
C SER A 120 -2.71 -11.80 14.81
N LEU A 121 -3.32 -10.68 15.15
CA LEU A 121 -2.55 -9.51 15.55
C LEU A 121 -1.67 -9.78 16.78
N GLN A 122 -2.21 -10.47 17.79
CA GLN A 122 -1.46 -10.75 19.01
C GLN A 122 -0.26 -11.65 18.71
N GLU A 123 -0.42 -12.59 17.79
CA GLU A 123 0.67 -13.46 17.32
C GLU A 123 1.72 -12.67 16.53
N LEU A 124 1.33 -11.69 15.70
CA LEU A 124 2.30 -10.83 15.00
C LEU A 124 3.23 -10.09 15.96
N ASN A 125 2.71 -9.61 17.10
CA ASN A 125 3.53 -9.00 18.14
C ASN A 125 4.60 -9.99 18.67
N HIS A 126 4.27 -11.26 18.85
CA HIS A 126 5.27 -12.26 19.27
C HIS A 126 6.38 -12.45 18.24
N HIS A 127 6.07 -12.35 16.94
CA HIS A 127 7.07 -12.44 15.87
C HIS A 127 7.93 -11.18 15.73
N LEU A 128 7.39 -9.99 16.03
CA LEU A 128 8.13 -8.74 15.98
C LEU A 128 9.05 -8.52 17.18
N ARG A 129 8.70 -9.11 18.34
CA ARG A 129 9.41 -8.89 19.60
C ARG A 129 10.94 -9.09 19.54
N PRO A 130 11.48 -10.18 18.96
CA PRO A 130 12.94 -10.36 18.89
C PRO A 130 13.64 -9.26 18.09
N LEU A 131 13.05 -8.85 16.96
CA LEU A 131 13.57 -7.75 16.15
C LEU A 131 13.53 -6.43 16.94
N VAL A 132 12.44 -6.15 17.64
CA VAL A 132 12.30 -4.93 18.46
C VAL A 132 13.31 -4.92 19.61
N ASP A 133 13.59 -6.06 20.23
CA ASP A 133 14.62 -6.18 21.29
C ASP A 133 16.01 -5.78 20.76
N GLU A 134 16.40 -6.28 19.58
CA GLU A 134 17.66 -5.89 18.92
C GLU A 134 17.70 -4.41 18.53
N LEU A 135 16.58 -3.86 18.05
CA LEU A 135 16.49 -2.45 17.67
C LEU A 135 16.59 -1.51 18.86
N ILE A 136 16.06 -1.90 20.02
CA ILE A 136 16.23 -1.15 21.27
C ILE A 136 17.70 -1.12 21.68
N GLN A 137 18.40 -2.25 21.56
CA GLN A 137 19.84 -2.33 21.82
C GLN A 137 20.64 -1.44 20.86
N LEU A 138 20.35 -1.52 19.56
CA LEU A 138 20.97 -0.69 18.51
C LEU A 138 20.69 0.81 18.70
N TRP A 139 19.53 1.15 19.25
CA TRP A 139 19.15 2.53 19.53
C TRP A 139 19.94 3.11 20.70
N TYR A 140 19.83 2.52 21.89
CA TYR A 140 20.40 3.08 23.13
C TYR A 140 21.90 2.87 23.27
N HIS A 141 22.36 1.65 23.01
CA HIS A 141 23.75 1.26 23.24
C HIS A 141 24.56 1.19 21.96
N GLY A 142 23.91 0.81 20.85
CA GLY A 142 24.60 0.44 19.63
C GLY A 142 25.28 -0.94 19.74
N VAL A 143 25.86 -1.38 18.64
CA VAL A 143 26.67 -2.60 18.54
C VAL A 143 28.05 -2.23 18.04
N TYR A 144 29.09 -2.56 18.81
CA TYR A 144 30.46 -2.32 18.40
C TYR A 144 30.94 -3.45 17.50
N LEU A 145 31.26 -3.13 16.25
CA LEU A 145 31.91 -4.07 15.34
C LEU A 145 33.41 -3.97 15.56
N SER A 146 34.09 -5.08 15.88
CA SER A 146 35.54 -5.09 16.15
C SER A 146 36.38 -4.74 14.93
N ARG A 147 35.84 -4.95 13.72
CA ARG A 147 36.49 -4.61 12.45
C ARG A 147 35.45 -4.45 11.34
N THR A 148 35.64 -3.45 10.48
CA THR A 148 34.89 -3.28 9.22
C THR A 148 35.87 -3.15 8.05
N ALA A 149 35.35 -3.09 6.82
CA ALA A 149 36.18 -2.91 5.63
C ALA A 149 36.97 -1.58 5.65
N SER A 150 36.38 -0.50 6.16
CA SER A 150 37.04 0.82 6.23
C SER A 150 37.65 1.14 7.61
N TYR A 151 37.26 0.43 8.68
CA TYR A 151 37.74 0.69 10.04
C TYR A 151 38.36 -0.59 10.65
N PRO A 152 39.70 -0.76 10.54
CA PRO A 152 40.42 -1.91 11.09
C PRO A 152 40.27 -2.09 12.61
N PHE A 153 40.11 -0.99 13.35
CA PHE A 153 39.90 -0.97 14.80
C PHE A 153 38.43 -0.99 15.21
N GLY A 154 37.53 -1.16 14.24
CA GLY A 154 36.12 -1.24 14.49
C GLY A 154 35.39 0.09 14.54
N ARG A 155 34.08 0.01 14.74
CA ARG A 155 33.16 1.15 14.76
C ARG A 155 31.90 0.80 15.53
N LEU A 156 31.32 1.77 16.23
CA LEU A 156 30.01 1.64 16.85
C LEU A 156 28.90 1.85 15.80
N VAL A 157 27.98 0.91 15.70
CA VAL A 157 26.81 1.00 14.82
C VAL A 157 25.56 1.23 15.65
N ARG A 158 24.80 2.27 15.29
CA ARG A 158 23.44 2.49 15.79
C ARG A 158 22.45 2.33 14.65
N ALA A 159 21.23 1.94 14.97
CA ALA A 159 20.17 1.84 13.98
C ALA A 159 18.83 2.35 14.52
N ALA A 160 18.01 2.87 13.61
CA ALA A 160 16.62 3.23 13.86
C ALA A 160 15.73 2.75 12.71
N ILE A 161 14.48 2.42 13.03
CA ILE A 161 13.45 2.17 12.01
C ILE A 161 12.59 3.41 11.86
N ILE A 162 12.50 3.94 10.64
CA ILE A 162 11.61 5.07 10.36
C ILE A 162 10.38 4.55 9.63
N PRO A 163 10.31 4.46 8.29
CA PRO A 163 9.05 4.10 7.69
C PRO A 163 8.78 2.60 7.81
N LEU A 164 7.61 2.29 8.35
CA LEU A 164 6.92 1.02 8.10
C LEU A 164 6.18 1.16 6.77
N VAL A 165 6.63 0.41 5.76
CA VAL A 165 6.06 0.40 4.41
C VAL A 165 5.42 -0.97 4.18
N CYS A 166 4.09 -1.00 4.16
CA CYS A 166 3.33 -2.21 3.87
C CYS A 166 2.07 -1.87 3.09
N ASP A 167 1.39 -2.91 2.57
CA ASP A 167 0.00 -2.77 2.17
C ASP A 167 -0.90 -2.32 3.36
N LEU A 168 -2.08 -1.77 3.07
CA LEU A 168 -2.92 -1.19 4.11
C LEU A 168 -3.32 -2.20 5.20
N PRO A 169 -3.75 -3.44 4.89
CA PRO A 169 -4.00 -4.46 5.91
C PRO A 169 -2.80 -4.75 6.82
N ALA A 170 -1.61 -5.00 6.27
CA ALA A 170 -0.39 -5.27 7.01
C ALA A 170 0.05 -4.08 7.85
N MET A 171 0.01 -2.87 7.30
CA MET A 171 0.37 -1.64 8.00
C MET A 171 -0.55 -1.42 9.21
N ARG A 172 -1.87 -1.61 9.08
CA ARG A 172 -2.81 -1.48 10.20
C ARG A 172 -2.58 -2.51 11.28
N LYS A 173 -2.25 -3.75 10.91
CA LYS A 173 -1.87 -4.79 11.88
C LYS A 173 -0.58 -4.41 12.60
N THR A 174 0.47 -4.15 11.84
CA THR A 174 1.82 -3.92 12.37
C THR A 174 1.92 -2.64 13.19
N ALA A 175 1.21 -1.57 12.82
CA ALA A 175 1.21 -0.29 13.54
C ALA A 175 0.15 -0.17 14.65
N GLY A 176 -0.67 -1.20 14.89
CA GLY A 176 -1.66 -1.17 15.98
C GLY A 176 -2.91 -0.32 15.70
N PHE A 177 -3.29 -0.16 14.42
CA PHE A 177 -4.53 0.52 14.03
C PHE A 177 -5.66 -0.47 13.75
N ALA A 178 -6.89 0.04 13.75
CA ALA A 178 -8.06 -0.68 13.27
C ALA A 178 -7.98 -0.96 11.76
N GLY A 179 -8.66 -2.02 11.33
CA GLY A 179 -8.70 -2.41 9.92
C GLY A 179 -9.42 -1.36 9.06
N HIS A 180 -9.13 -1.37 7.76
CA HIS A 180 -9.69 -0.44 6.76
C HIS A 180 -11.23 -0.40 6.71
N SER A 181 -11.91 -1.46 7.15
CA SER A 181 -13.38 -1.53 7.20
C SER A 181 -13.99 -0.88 8.44
N SER A 182 -13.19 -0.57 9.47
CA SER A 182 -13.63 0.00 10.75
C SER A 182 -14.22 1.41 10.62
N ALA A 183 -14.96 1.84 11.64
CA ALA A 183 -15.34 3.24 11.81
C ALA A 183 -14.12 4.16 11.87
N HIS A 184 -12.99 3.68 12.40
CA HIS A 184 -11.70 4.39 12.42
C HIS A 184 -10.85 3.99 11.21
N PHE A 185 -11.18 4.56 10.05
CA PHE A 185 -10.62 4.12 8.77
C PHE A 185 -9.29 4.78 8.41
N CYS A 186 -8.88 5.86 9.07
CA CYS A 186 -7.68 6.64 8.76
C CYS A 186 -6.59 6.46 9.83
N SER A 187 -5.31 6.52 9.46
CA SER A 187 -4.17 6.51 10.41
C SER A 187 -3.74 7.92 10.80
N PHE A 188 -4.22 8.93 10.07
CA PHE A 188 -3.78 10.33 10.19
C PHE A 188 -4.84 11.22 10.86
N CYS A 189 -6.11 11.06 10.48
CA CYS A 189 -7.21 11.85 11.03
C CYS A 189 -8.15 10.98 11.88
N ARG A 190 -8.99 11.67 12.68
CA ARG A 190 -10.00 11.04 13.54
C ARG A 190 -11.40 11.00 12.93
N LEU A 191 -11.50 11.30 11.64
CA LEU A 191 -12.77 11.25 10.93
C LEU A 191 -13.33 9.83 10.96
N LYS A 192 -14.63 9.71 11.23
CA LYS A 192 -15.30 8.41 11.21
C LYS A 192 -15.66 8.05 9.78
N LYS A 193 -15.71 6.75 9.48
CA LYS A 193 -16.01 6.25 8.12
C LYS A 193 -17.33 6.76 7.56
N ARG A 194 -18.34 6.96 8.40
CA ARG A 194 -19.64 7.56 8.00
C ARG A 194 -19.49 9.00 7.47
N ASP A 195 -18.46 9.69 7.93
CA ASP A 195 -18.16 11.09 7.63
C ASP A 195 -17.01 11.20 6.61
N MET A 196 -16.59 10.10 5.97
CA MET A 196 -15.41 10.03 5.09
C MET A 196 -15.45 11.02 3.90
N ASN A 197 -16.65 11.41 3.48
CA ASN A 197 -16.84 12.38 2.39
C ASN A 197 -16.74 13.84 2.86
N ASN A 198 -16.56 14.10 4.16
CA ASN A 198 -16.33 15.45 4.66
C ASN A 198 -14.93 15.91 4.28
N THR A 199 -14.83 16.78 3.29
CA THR A 199 -13.57 17.37 2.83
C THR A 199 -13.20 18.68 3.53
N ASP A 200 -14.10 19.22 4.35
CA ASP A 200 -13.85 20.44 5.14
C ASP A 200 -12.98 20.11 6.36
N ARG A 201 -11.68 20.38 6.23
CA ARG A 201 -10.67 20.07 7.26
C ARG A 201 -10.86 20.86 8.56
N GLU A 202 -11.51 22.03 8.51
CA GLU A 202 -11.75 22.83 9.73
C GLU A 202 -12.81 22.19 10.61
N ALA A 203 -13.76 21.48 10.00
CA ALA A 203 -14.78 20.71 10.70
C ALA A 203 -14.28 19.35 11.22
N TRP A 204 -13.03 18.96 10.95
CA TRP A 204 -12.52 17.66 11.37
C TRP A 204 -12.21 17.64 12.87
N PRO A 205 -12.38 16.47 13.54
CA PRO A 205 -11.92 16.34 14.91
C PRO A 205 -10.40 16.54 14.99
N ALA A 206 -9.91 16.95 16.17
CA ALA A 206 -8.49 17.16 16.42
C ALA A 206 -7.63 15.99 15.89
N PRO A 207 -6.45 16.27 15.30
CA PRO A 207 -5.62 15.25 14.66
C PRO A 207 -5.18 14.19 15.66
N LEU A 208 -4.88 12.99 15.16
CA LEU A 208 -4.32 11.94 15.99
C LEU A 208 -2.88 12.29 16.34
N THR A 209 -2.59 12.45 17.64
CA THR A 209 -1.23 12.69 18.12
C THR A 209 -0.53 11.39 18.52
N TRP A 210 0.80 11.41 18.53
CA TRP A 210 1.61 10.27 18.99
C TRP A 210 1.32 9.92 20.45
N ASP A 211 1.23 10.92 21.32
CA ASP A 211 0.98 10.73 22.75
C ASP A 211 -0.41 10.13 23.01
N ASP A 212 -1.43 10.61 22.29
CA ASP A 212 -2.76 10.03 22.35
C ASP A 212 -2.75 8.57 21.90
N HIS A 213 -2.12 8.27 20.76
CA HIS A 213 -2.01 6.90 20.27
C HIS A 213 -1.34 6.00 21.30
N LEU A 214 -0.18 6.42 21.82
CA LEU A 214 0.61 5.65 22.77
C LEU A 214 -0.15 5.42 24.09
N THR A 215 -0.84 6.44 24.59
CA THR A 215 -1.67 6.36 25.79
C THR A 215 -2.81 5.38 25.61
N ARG A 216 -3.55 5.45 24.50
CA ARG A 216 -4.65 4.50 24.21
C ARG A 216 -4.13 3.07 23.98
N ALA A 217 -3.00 2.92 23.30
CA ALA A 217 -2.38 1.61 23.08
C ALA A 217 -1.91 0.95 24.39
N ARG A 218 -1.37 1.73 25.34
CA ARG A 218 -1.00 1.25 26.69
C ARG A 218 -2.24 0.87 27.50
N GLN A 219 -3.27 1.73 27.50
CA GLN A 219 -4.56 1.41 28.13
C GLN A 219 -5.13 0.10 27.58
N TRP A 220 -5.06 -0.11 26.26
CA TRP A 220 -5.46 -1.38 25.65
C TRP A 220 -4.59 -2.56 26.12
N ARG A 221 -3.26 -2.41 26.12
CA ARG A 221 -2.33 -3.47 26.54
C ARG A 221 -2.60 -3.93 27.97
N ASP A 222 -2.76 -2.98 28.88
CA ASP A 222 -2.83 -3.22 30.32
C ASP A 222 -4.26 -3.55 30.79
N ALA A 223 -5.27 -3.39 29.91
CA ALA A 223 -6.65 -3.71 30.20
C ALA A 223 -6.97 -5.21 30.08
N GLU A 224 -7.99 -5.63 30.82
CA GLU A 224 -8.62 -6.95 30.70
C GLU A 224 -9.29 -7.16 29.32
N PRO A 225 -9.46 -8.41 28.84
CA PRO A 225 -9.98 -8.70 27.50
C PRO A 225 -11.30 -8.01 27.13
N ALA A 226 -12.25 -7.89 28.07
CA ALA A 226 -13.52 -7.20 27.80
C ALA A 226 -13.31 -5.70 27.56
N ARG A 227 -12.45 -5.07 28.38
CA ARG A 227 -12.14 -3.64 28.27
C ARG A 227 -11.27 -3.32 27.06
N ARG A 228 -10.43 -4.26 26.61
CA ARG A 228 -9.68 -4.15 25.34
C ARG A 228 -10.59 -3.93 24.14
N ASN A 229 -11.67 -4.70 24.04
CA ASN A 229 -12.62 -4.57 22.95
C ASN A 229 -13.29 -3.20 22.97
N GLU A 230 -13.72 -2.73 24.15
CA GLU A 230 -14.32 -1.40 24.29
C GLU A 230 -13.35 -0.27 23.88
N ILE A 231 -12.09 -0.33 24.33
CA ILE A 231 -11.07 0.66 23.94
C ILE A 231 -10.86 0.64 22.43
N PHE A 232 -10.77 -0.56 21.83
CA PHE A 232 -10.55 -0.70 20.40
C PHE A 232 -11.75 -0.19 19.57
N GLU A 233 -12.98 -0.44 19.98
CA GLU A 233 -14.17 0.11 19.31
C GLU A 233 -14.22 1.65 19.41
N ASN A 234 -13.92 2.18 20.60
CA ASN A 234 -13.97 3.62 20.85
C ASN A 234 -12.87 4.39 20.11
N TRP A 235 -11.65 3.85 20.05
CA TRP A 235 -10.46 4.58 19.57
C TRP A 235 -9.81 4.01 18.31
N GLY A 236 -10.09 2.76 17.94
CA GLY A 236 -9.48 2.11 16.78
C GLY A 236 -7.98 1.86 16.93
N VAL A 237 -7.48 1.82 18.16
CA VAL A 237 -6.07 1.68 18.51
C VAL A 237 -5.86 0.50 19.44
N ARG A 238 -4.73 -0.19 19.28
CA ARG A 238 -4.29 -1.33 20.08
C ARG A 238 -2.77 -1.37 20.17
N TRP A 239 -2.24 -2.23 21.03
CA TRP A 239 -0.79 -2.36 21.21
C TRP A 239 -0.09 -2.98 20.01
N SER A 240 1.02 -2.37 19.61
CA SER A 240 2.02 -2.91 18.68
C SER A 240 3.37 -2.96 19.37
N GLU A 241 4.16 -4.02 19.12
CA GLU A 241 5.54 -4.10 19.63
C GLU A 241 6.42 -2.94 19.16
N LEU A 242 6.12 -2.32 18.01
CA LEU A 242 6.89 -1.15 17.53
C LEU A 242 6.79 0.04 18.50
N LEU A 243 5.73 0.14 19.31
CA LEU A 243 5.57 1.20 20.31
C LEU A 243 6.55 1.09 21.49
N ARG A 244 7.32 0.00 21.59
CA ARG A 244 8.44 -0.10 22.52
C ARG A 244 9.65 0.73 22.06
N LEU A 245 9.74 1.03 20.77
CA LEU A 245 10.76 1.93 20.24
C LEU A 245 10.40 3.36 20.69
N PRO A 246 11.24 4.00 21.52
CA PRO A 246 10.89 5.24 22.23
C PRO A 246 10.79 6.47 21.33
N TYR A 247 11.12 6.30 20.05
CA TYR A 247 11.14 7.32 19.00
C TYR A 247 10.10 7.05 17.90
N TRP A 248 9.44 5.88 17.90
CA TRP A 248 8.65 5.44 16.77
C TRP A 248 7.21 5.95 16.89
N ASP A 249 6.86 6.86 15.98
CA ASP A 249 5.55 7.51 15.91
C ASP A 249 4.71 6.89 14.77
N PRO A 250 3.70 6.06 15.08
CA PRO A 250 2.86 5.43 14.06
C PRO A 250 2.08 6.44 13.20
N THR A 251 1.85 7.67 13.68
CA THR A 251 1.12 8.70 12.92
C THR A 251 1.97 9.33 11.81
N ARG A 252 3.30 9.21 11.92
CA ARG A 252 4.27 9.75 10.95
C ARG A 252 5.02 8.67 10.18
N PHE A 253 5.23 7.52 10.82
CA PHE A 253 6.13 6.48 10.33
C PHE A 253 5.40 5.29 9.71
N ALA A 254 4.09 5.13 9.93
CA ALA A 254 3.28 4.16 9.18
C ALA A 254 2.88 4.78 7.83
N VAL A 255 3.63 4.48 6.78
CA VAL A 255 3.42 5.09 5.45
C VAL A 255 2.59 4.17 4.55
N ILE A 256 1.91 4.80 3.59
CA ILE A 256 1.13 4.07 2.58
C ILE A 256 2.10 3.55 1.51
N ASP A 257 2.07 2.25 1.23
CA ASP A 257 2.81 1.71 0.11
C ASP A 257 2.21 2.15 -1.23
N THR A 258 2.99 2.88 -2.01
CA THR A 258 2.60 3.41 -3.32
C THR A 258 2.31 2.30 -4.32
N MET A 259 3.00 1.16 -4.24
CA MET A 259 2.73 0.07 -5.18
C MET A 259 1.33 -0.50 -4.98
N HIS A 260 0.99 -0.87 -3.74
CA HIS A 260 -0.32 -1.42 -3.42
C HIS A 260 -1.44 -0.40 -3.56
N ASN A 261 -1.22 0.85 -3.12
CA ASN A 261 -2.27 1.86 -3.11
C ASN A 261 -2.47 2.51 -4.49
N LEU A 262 -1.40 2.98 -5.14
CA LEU A 262 -1.51 3.71 -6.41
C LEU A 262 -1.64 2.78 -7.60
N PHE A 263 -0.70 1.85 -7.80
CA PHE A 263 -0.69 1.02 -9.01
C PHE A 263 -1.72 -0.12 -8.96
N LEU A 264 -1.82 -0.81 -7.83
CA LEU A 264 -2.73 -1.96 -7.69
C LEU A 264 -4.13 -1.57 -7.21
N GLY A 265 -4.25 -0.43 -6.53
CA GLY A 265 -5.51 0.14 -6.02
C GLY A 265 -6.11 1.16 -6.98
N GLU A 266 -5.66 2.41 -6.88
CA GLU A 266 -6.25 3.57 -7.58
C GLU A 266 -6.22 3.45 -9.09
N LEU A 267 -5.07 3.16 -9.69
CA LEU A 267 -4.95 3.02 -11.15
C LEU A 267 -5.87 1.91 -11.67
N LYS A 268 -5.95 0.79 -10.93
CA LYS A 268 -6.86 -0.29 -11.26
C LYS A 268 -8.32 0.17 -11.12
N HIS A 269 -8.69 0.85 -10.04
CA HIS A 269 -10.05 1.36 -9.82
C HIS A 269 -10.46 2.33 -10.93
N HIS A 270 -9.61 3.31 -11.25
CA HIS A 270 -9.84 4.25 -12.34
C HIS A 270 -10.01 3.55 -13.69
N CYS A 271 -9.11 2.64 -14.05
CA CYS A 271 -9.20 1.93 -15.33
C CYS A 271 -10.41 0.98 -15.42
N VAL A 272 -10.65 0.20 -14.38
CA VAL A 272 -11.63 -0.90 -14.39
C VAL A 272 -13.04 -0.41 -14.04
N GLU A 273 -13.17 0.39 -13.00
CA GLU A 273 -14.46 0.75 -12.40
C GLU A 273 -14.96 2.10 -12.91
N VAL A 274 -14.09 3.11 -12.99
CA VAL A 274 -14.47 4.45 -13.46
C VAL A 274 -14.56 4.49 -14.99
N TRP A 275 -13.52 4.03 -15.68
CA TRP A 275 -13.46 4.03 -17.15
C TRP A 275 -14.09 2.79 -17.79
N GLY A 276 -14.42 1.77 -17.00
CA GLY A 276 -15.14 0.59 -17.49
C GLY A 276 -14.36 -0.22 -18.53
N ILE A 277 -13.02 -0.13 -18.54
CA ILE A 277 -12.16 -0.87 -19.49
C ILE A 277 -12.37 -2.39 -19.30
N ASP A 278 -12.69 -2.81 -18.08
CA ASP A 278 -13.16 -4.16 -17.80
C ASP A 278 -14.68 -4.23 -17.99
N VAL A 279 -15.12 -4.54 -19.22
CA VAL A 279 -16.52 -4.93 -19.45
C VAL A 279 -16.75 -6.28 -18.78
N LYS A 280 -17.08 -6.27 -17.49
CA LYS A 280 -17.50 -7.45 -16.74
C LYS A 280 -18.80 -7.97 -17.33
N ASP A 281 -18.70 -8.98 -18.20
CA ASP A 281 -19.81 -9.88 -18.48
C ASP A 281 -20.08 -10.65 -17.18
N LYS A 282 -21.30 -10.52 -16.63
CA LYS A 282 -21.76 -11.18 -15.39
C LYS A 282 -21.91 -12.70 -15.57
N SER A 283 -20.88 -13.39 -16.06
CA SER A 283 -20.76 -14.84 -15.94
C SER A 283 -19.80 -15.15 -14.81
N GLY A 284 -20.32 -15.69 -13.71
CA GLY A 284 -19.50 -16.15 -12.59
C GLY A 284 -18.37 -17.08 -13.04
N GLY A 285 -17.20 -16.93 -12.42
CA GLY A 285 -16.02 -17.74 -12.70
C GLY A 285 -15.17 -17.19 -13.85
N GLY A 286 -14.32 -16.22 -13.56
CA GLY A 286 -13.43 -15.58 -14.54
C GLY A 286 -12.49 -16.57 -15.24
N LYS A 287 -12.85 -17.02 -16.44
CA LYS A 287 -11.87 -17.28 -17.50
C LYS A 287 -11.42 -15.91 -18.02
N LYS A 288 -10.10 -15.64 -18.00
CA LYS A 288 -9.55 -14.43 -18.63
C LYS A 288 -9.96 -14.47 -20.10
N ILE A 289 -10.85 -13.57 -20.50
CA ILE A 289 -11.32 -13.49 -21.89
C ILE A 289 -10.12 -13.00 -22.71
N ARG A 290 -9.65 -13.82 -23.67
CA ARG A 290 -8.60 -13.38 -24.58
C ARG A 290 -9.14 -12.25 -25.47
N PRO A 291 -8.39 -11.15 -25.64
CA PRO A 291 -8.72 -10.12 -26.63
C PRO A 291 -8.84 -10.78 -28.01
N HIS A 292 -9.84 -10.36 -28.78
CA HIS A 292 -9.96 -10.80 -30.17
C HIS A 292 -8.92 -10.09 -31.04
N THR A 293 -8.34 -10.80 -32.01
CA THR A 293 -7.53 -10.18 -33.07
C THR A 293 -8.37 -9.25 -33.93
N PRO A 294 -7.77 -8.29 -34.67
CA PRO A 294 -8.53 -7.39 -35.55
C PRO A 294 -9.50 -8.12 -36.50
N ASP A 295 -9.08 -9.24 -37.09
CA ASP A 295 -9.94 -10.05 -37.98
C ASP A 295 -11.13 -10.67 -37.24
N GLN A 296 -10.93 -11.11 -36.01
CA GLN A 296 -12.00 -11.62 -35.17
C GLN A 296 -12.95 -10.49 -34.78
N GLN A 297 -12.45 -9.32 -34.40
CA GLN A 297 -13.28 -8.16 -34.07
C GLN A 297 -14.17 -7.78 -35.27
N LYS A 298 -13.61 -7.76 -36.48
CA LYS A 298 -14.36 -7.50 -37.72
C LYS A 298 -15.52 -8.48 -37.90
N ARG A 299 -15.26 -9.80 -37.82
CA ARG A 299 -16.32 -10.83 -37.95
C ARG A 299 -17.43 -10.66 -36.91
N TYR A 300 -17.08 -10.35 -35.66
CA TYR A 300 -18.07 -10.15 -34.60
C TYR A 300 -18.92 -8.89 -34.82
N LEU A 301 -18.37 -7.85 -35.44
CA LEU A 301 -19.11 -6.65 -35.83
C LEU A 301 -20.01 -6.90 -37.04
N ASP A 302 -19.52 -7.62 -38.05
CA ASP A 302 -20.31 -8.01 -39.24
C ASP A 302 -21.51 -8.88 -38.83
N ASP A 303 -21.28 -9.86 -37.95
CA ASP A 303 -22.35 -10.69 -37.35
C ASP A 303 -23.34 -9.83 -36.55
N ALA A 304 -22.86 -8.87 -35.75
CA ALA A 304 -23.72 -7.98 -34.98
C ALA A 304 -24.63 -7.15 -35.88
N LEU A 305 -24.08 -6.59 -36.97
CA LEU A 305 -24.82 -5.85 -37.97
C LEU A 305 -25.90 -6.73 -38.62
N ALA A 306 -25.52 -7.93 -39.09
CA ALA A 306 -26.44 -8.86 -39.72
C ALA A 306 -27.57 -9.29 -38.76
N TYR A 307 -27.28 -9.53 -37.49
CA TYR A 307 -28.31 -9.89 -36.51
C TYR A 307 -29.19 -8.69 -36.10
N LEU A 308 -28.68 -7.46 -36.12
CA LEU A 308 -29.46 -6.25 -35.91
C LEU A 308 -30.44 -6.01 -37.07
N MET A 309 -29.97 -6.13 -38.32
CA MET A 309 -30.83 -6.00 -39.51
C MET A 309 -31.94 -7.05 -39.52
N ASN A 310 -31.62 -8.28 -39.14
CA ASN A 310 -32.59 -9.38 -39.03
C ASN A 310 -33.40 -9.37 -37.73
N ARG A 311 -33.14 -8.41 -36.82
CA ARG A 311 -33.82 -8.25 -35.52
C ARG A 311 -33.78 -9.52 -34.64
N ASP A 312 -32.70 -10.29 -34.74
CA ASP A 312 -32.52 -11.56 -34.03
C ASP A 312 -31.91 -11.34 -32.64
N SER A 313 -32.80 -11.12 -31.66
CA SER A 313 -32.42 -10.92 -30.25
C SER A 313 -31.67 -12.12 -29.65
N LYS A 314 -31.96 -13.35 -30.11
CA LYS A 314 -31.31 -14.56 -29.60
C LYS A 314 -29.86 -14.63 -30.08
N LYS A 315 -29.58 -14.32 -31.35
CA LYS A 315 -28.20 -14.30 -31.85
C LYS A 315 -27.40 -13.11 -31.32
N LEU A 316 -28.02 -11.92 -31.18
CA LEU A 316 -27.37 -10.78 -30.53
C LEU A 316 -26.98 -11.07 -29.08
N SER A 317 -27.78 -11.87 -28.36
CA SER A 317 -27.45 -12.30 -27.00
C SER A 317 -26.21 -13.19 -26.92
N LYS A 318 -25.75 -13.78 -28.04
CA LYS A 318 -24.53 -14.61 -28.12
C LYS A 318 -23.26 -13.80 -28.36
N ILE A 319 -23.35 -12.59 -28.91
CA ILE A 319 -22.19 -11.70 -29.15
C ILE A 319 -21.66 -11.16 -27.82
N ARG A 320 -20.35 -11.00 -27.64
CA ARG A 320 -19.79 -10.50 -26.36
C ARG A 320 -20.39 -9.14 -26.00
N LYS A 321 -20.68 -8.91 -24.71
CA LYS A 321 -21.34 -7.68 -24.25
C LYS A 321 -20.60 -6.41 -24.69
N GLY A 322 -19.27 -6.43 -24.68
CA GLY A 322 -18.43 -5.30 -25.11
C GLY A 322 -18.81 -4.75 -26.48
N TYR A 323 -19.00 -5.61 -27.49
CA TYR A 323 -19.41 -5.15 -28.83
C TYR A 323 -20.83 -4.55 -28.82
N ILE A 324 -21.76 -5.20 -28.13
CA ILE A 324 -23.15 -4.73 -28.03
C ILE A 324 -23.22 -3.36 -27.33
N THR A 325 -22.46 -3.16 -26.25
CA THR A 325 -22.40 -1.87 -25.55
C THR A 325 -21.72 -0.79 -26.40
N SER A 326 -20.65 -1.12 -27.12
CA SER A 326 -19.97 -0.17 -28.00
C SER A 326 -20.85 0.27 -29.17
N ILE A 327 -21.59 -0.65 -29.78
CA ILE A 327 -22.56 -0.31 -30.85
C ILE A 327 -23.67 0.59 -30.31
N ALA A 328 -24.21 0.29 -29.12
CA ALA A 328 -25.24 1.13 -28.49
C ALA A 328 -24.72 2.54 -28.17
N GLN A 329 -23.53 2.66 -27.59
CA GLN A 329 -22.89 3.93 -27.26
C GLN A 329 -22.60 4.78 -28.50
N LEU A 330 -22.08 4.16 -29.57
CA LEU A 330 -21.80 4.84 -30.84
C LEU A 330 -23.06 5.47 -31.45
N ASN A 331 -24.22 4.84 -31.24
CA ASN A 331 -25.51 5.30 -31.75
C ASN A 331 -26.32 6.10 -30.72
N GLY A 332 -25.73 6.47 -29.56
CA GLY A 332 -26.40 7.26 -28.52
C GLY A 332 -27.55 6.54 -27.79
N ILE A 333 -27.54 5.21 -27.76
CA ILE A 333 -28.64 4.39 -27.22
C ILE A 333 -28.34 3.99 -25.77
N THR A 334 -29.24 4.36 -24.86
CA THR A 334 -29.18 3.98 -23.44
C THR A 334 -30.43 3.17 -23.04
N PRO A 335 -30.29 2.00 -22.40
CA PRO A 335 -31.44 1.21 -21.95
C PRO A 335 -32.26 1.92 -20.86
N THR A 336 -33.59 1.82 -20.92
CA THR A 336 -34.53 2.32 -19.91
C THR A 336 -35.27 1.17 -19.19
N PRO A 337 -35.41 1.20 -17.85
CA PRO A 337 -34.86 2.16 -16.89
C PRO A 337 -33.33 2.02 -16.72
N SER A 338 -32.66 3.14 -16.43
CA SER A 338 -31.20 3.29 -16.31
C SER A 338 -30.52 2.36 -15.31
N ASP A 339 -31.29 1.81 -14.38
CA ASP A 339 -30.79 1.06 -13.21
C ASP A 339 -30.42 -0.39 -13.55
N SER A 340 -30.64 -0.85 -14.80
CA SER A 340 -30.30 -2.21 -15.23
C SER A 340 -29.44 -2.24 -16.51
N LEU A 341 -28.16 -1.91 -16.39
CA LEU A 341 -27.15 -1.98 -17.48
C LEU A 341 -26.69 -3.42 -17.81
N THR A 342 -27.67 -4.29 -18.05
CA THR A 342 -27.47 -5.70 -18.41
C THR A 342 -27.33 -5.87 -19.91
N LYS A 343 -26.67 -6.95 -20.35
CA LYS A 343 -26.56 -7.25 -21.79
C LYS A 343 -27.93 -7.36 -22.48
N ALA A 344 -28.92 -7.93 -21.79
CA ALA A 344 -30.26 -8.09 -22.32
C ALA A 344 -30.97 -6.74 -22.53
N SER A 345 -30.77 -5.76 -21.64
CA SER A 345 -31.37 -4.44 -21.78
C SER A 345 -30.75 -3.66 -22.95
N TYR A 346 -29.44 -3.79 -23.18
CA TYR A 346 -28.79 -3.24 -24.39
C TYR A 346 -29.27 -3.89 -25.68
N VAL A 347 -29.41 -5.22 -25.73
CA VAL A 347 -29.94 -5.91 -26.92
C VAL A 347 -31.38 -5.46 -27.22
N LYS A 348 -32.22 -5.31 -26.19
CA LYS A 348 -33.59 -4.82 -26.34
C LYS A 348 -33.62 -3.39 -26.88
N ALA A 349 -32.84 -2.49 -26.27
CA ALA A 349 -32.77 -1.08 -26.69
C ALA A 349 -32.29 -0.93 -28.13
N LEU A 350 -31.30 -1.72 -28.57
CA LEU A 350 -30.82 -1.73 -29.94
C LEU A 350 -31.88 -2.22 -30.94
N ILE A 351 -32.63 -3.26 -30.61
CA ILE A 351 -33.70 -3.76 -31.48
C ILE A 351 -34.85 -2.74 -31.58
N ASP A 352 -35.22 -2.12 -30.46
CA ASP A 352 -36.26 -1.10 -30.45
C ASP A 352 -35.81 0.15 -31.24
N TRP A 353 -34.53 0.51 -31.18
CA TRP A 353 -33.94 1.55 -32.02
C TRP A 353 -33.98 1.20 -33.52
N VAL A 354 -33.67 -0.03 -33.91
CA VAL A 354 -33.80 -0.48 -35.33
C VAL A 354 -35.26 -0.46 -35.78
N ARG A 355 -36.22 -0.68 -34.87
CA ARG A 355 -37.67 -0.61 -35.18
C ARG A 355 -38.15 0.82 -35.38
N THR A 356 -37.63 1.78 -34.63
CA THR A 356 -38.03 3.18 -34.75
C THR A 356 -37.28 3.92 -35.86
N SER A 357 -36.07 3.47 -36.20
CA SER A 357 -35.21 4.06 -37.22
C SER A 357 -35.51 3.58 -38.66
N SER A 358 -36.79 3.43 -39.01
CA SER A 358 -37.30 2.93 -40.31
C SER A 358 -36.87 3.72 -41.56
N SER A 359 -35.90 4.65 -41.45
CA SER A 359 -35.26 5.35 -42.57
C SER A 359 -33.89 4.79 -42.97
N LEU A 360 -33.35 3.77 -42.29
CA LEU A 360 -32.03 3.17 -42.60
C LEU A 360 -32.06 1.84 -43.35
N CYS A 361 -33.23 1.36 -43.82
CA CYS A 361 -33.33 0.13 -44.61
C CYS A 361 -32.81 0.23 -46.06
N ASN A 362 -32.10 1.29 -46.45
CA ASN A 362 -31.51 1.46 -47.78
C ASN A 362 -30.03 1.90 -47.70
N LEU A 363 -29.17 1.13 -47.03
CA LEU A 363 -27.71 1.17 -47.23
C LEU A 363 -27.16 -0.25 -47.28
#